data_AF-A0A521C2Z5-F1
#
_entry.id   AF-A0A521C2Z5-F1
#
_cell.length_a   1.000
_cell.length_b   1.000
_cell.length_c   1.000
_cell.angle_alpha   90.00
_cell.angle_beta   90.00
_cell.angle_gamma   90.00
#
_symmetry.space_group_name_H-M   'P 1'
#
loop_
_entity.id
_entity.type
_entity.pdbx_description
1 polymer ?
#
loop_
_entity_poly.entity_id
_entity_poly.type
_entity_poly.pdbx_seq_one_letter_code
_entity_poly.pdbx_strand_id
1 'polypeptide(L)'
;MKKTILSFLFLGLMTFALPLQAQSADAHEKLKKHINEMVEQVQEESDVQQKRVMLNKSLDDLIKAVDRVESNKMVPDSDKKALADFKESLTDRKNELNGTNGYAKVPGNQLNDYANFIQQEMEQADKVVTLSLTTALLIVLILLLL
;
A
#
# COMPACT_ATOMS: atom_id res chain seq x y z
N MET A 1 22.10 7.18 -66.42
CA MET A 1 21.43 6.23 -65.51
C MET A 1 21.70 6.68 -64.09
N LYS A 2 20.68 7.20 -63.38
CA LYS A 2 20.82 7.80 -62.05
C LYS A 2 19.83 7.15 -61.09
N LYS A 3 20.27 7.07 -59.83
CA LYS A 3 19.52 6.91 -58.57
C LYS A 3 19.43 5.49 -57.99
N THR A 4 20.51 5.11 -57.30
CA THR A 4 20.47 4.25 -56.11
C THR A 4 20.20 5.13 -54.89
N ILE A 5 18.95 5.30 -54.49
CA ILE A 5 18.59 5.78 -53.15
C ILE A 5 17.30 5.04 -52.77
N LEU A 6 17.21 4.70 -51.49
CA LEU A 6 16.02 4.24 -50.75
C LEU A 6 15.94 2.74 -50.49
N SER A 7 16.79 2.25 -49.58
CA SER A 7 16.39 1.18 -48.68
C SER A 7 17.23 1.22 -47.39
N PHE A 8 16.91 2.19 -46.53
CA PHE A 8 17.35 2.24 -45.12
C PHE A 8 16.23 2.89 -44.32
N LEU A 9 15.10 2.19 -44.19
CA LEU A 9 14.05 2.57 -43.24
C LEU A 9 13.28 1.33 -42.80
N PHE A 10 13.97 0.38 -42.17
CA PHE A 10 13.35 -0.78 -41.51
C PHE A 10 14.07 -1.10 -40.19
N LEU A 11 14.38 -0.07 -39.41
CA LEU A 11 14.87 -0.22 -38.05
C LEU A 11 14.26 0.87 -37.17
N GLY A 12 12.98 0.71 -36.86
CA GLY A 12 12.22 1.74 -36.15
C GLY A 12 10.86 1.26 -35.70
N LEU A 13 10.78 0.06 -35.13
CA LEU A 13 9.62 -0.43 -34.38
C LEU A 13 10.11 -1.46 -33.35
N MET A 14 11.10 -1.06 -32.56
CA MET A 14 11.22 -1.55 -31.19
C MET A 14 10.03 -0.95 -30.45
N THR A 15 8.91 -1.68 -30.46
CA THR A 15 7.85 -1.49 -29.48
C THR A 15 8.50 -1.62 -28.10
N PHE A 16 8.75 -0.47 -27.47
CA PHE A 16 8.96 -0.36 -26.04
C PHE A 16 7.66 -0.83 -25.37
N ALA A 17 7.47 -2.15 -25.27
CA ALA A 17 6.65 -2.73 -24.25
C ALA A 17 7.38 -2.43 -22.94
N LEU A 18 7.02 -1.31 -22.32
CA LEU A 18 7.52 -0.94 -21.00
C LEU A 18 7.29 -2.13 -20.06
N PRO A 19 8.28 -2.54 -19.26
CA PRO A 19 8.09 -3.56 -18.24
C PRO A 19 7.33 -2.94 -17.06
N LEU A 20 6.04 -2.60 -17.24
CA LEU A 20 5.16 -2.16 -16.15
C LEU A 20 4.89 -3.27 -15.12
N GLN A 21 5.26 -4.52 -15.43
CA GLN A 21 5.03 -5.70 -14.58
C GLN A 21 6.12 -5.92 -13.52
N ALA A 22 7.30 -5.31 -13.65
CA ALA A 22 8.39 -5.49 -12.66
C ALA A 22 8.20 -4.62 -11.40
N GLN A 23 7.49 -3.49 -11.52
CA GLN A 23 7.34 -2.52 -10.43
C GLN A 23 6.22 -2.90 -9.44
N SER A 24 5.18 -3.61 -9.89
CA SER A 24 4.08 -4.02 -9.02
C SER A 24 4.47 -5.12 -8.02
N ALA A 25 5.36 -6.03 -8.42
CA ALA A 25 5.85 -7.10 -7.55
C ALA A 25 6.70 -6.55 -6.38
N ASP A 26 7.59 -5.59 -6.65
CA ASP A 26 8.46 -4.95 -5.64
C ASP A 26 7.64 -4.14 -4.61
N ALA A 27 6.58 -3.49 -5.07
CA ALA A 27 5.72 -2.68 -4.23
C ALA A 27 4.92 -3.56 -3.25
N HIS A 28 4.30 -4.64 -3.74
CA HIS A 28 3.53 -5.59 -2.92
C HIS A 28 4.43 -6.29 -1.88
N GLU A 29 5.61 -6.75 -2.29
CA GLU A 29 6.57 -7.39 -1.39
C GLU A 29 6.97 -6.46 -0.24
N LYS A 30 7.10 -5.16 -0.49
CA LYS A 30 7.50 -4.19 0.53
C LYS A 30 6.39 -3.81 1.50
N LEU A 31 5.12 -3.74 1.08
CA LEU A 31 4.03 -3.64 2.06
C LEU A 31 3.94 -4.89 2.90
N LYS A 32 4.01 -6.07 2.27
CA LYS A 32 4.00 -7.33 3.02
C LYS A 32 5.15 -7.33 4.04
N LYS A 33 6.33 -6.90 3.63
CA LYS A 33 7.47 -6.73 4.54
C LYS A 33 7.18 -5.74 5.66
N HIS A 34 6.64 -4.55 5.37
CA HIS A 34 6.31 -3.54 6.38
C HIS A 34 5.30 -4.06 7.41
N ILE A 35 4.25 -4.75 6.95
CA ILE A 35 3.24 -5.34 7.81
C ILE A 35 3.82 -6.49 8.63
N ASN A 36 4.65 -7.35 8.04
CA ASN A 36 5.32 -8.44 8.75
C ASN A 36 6.26 -7.88 9.84
N GLU A 37 7.08 -6.88 9.52
CA GLU A 37 7.97 -6.21 10.46
C GLU A 37 7.19 -5.56 11.61
N MET A 38 6.03 -4.97 11.33
CA MET A 38 5.14 -4.44 12.37
C MET A 38 4.65 -5.55 13.30
N VAL A 39 4.18 -6.68 12.75
CA VAL A 39 3.71 -7.82 13.55
C VAL A 39 4.84 -8.40 14.40
N GLU A 40 6.01 -8.61 13.81
CA GLU A 40 7.20 -9.12 14.51
C GLU A 40 7.59 -8.18 15.67
N GLN A 41 7.73 -6.88 15.42
CA GLN A 41 8.07 -5.90 16.45
C GLN A 41 7.05 -5.86 17.58
N VAL A 42 5.76 -5.92 17.26
CA VAL A 42 4.69 -5.96 18.27
C VAL A 42 4.74 -7.25 19.08
N GLN A 43 5.04 -8.39 18.46
CA GLN A 43 5.12 -9.68 19.16
C GLN A 43 6.35 -9.77 20.07
N GLU A 44 7.50 -9.24 19.63
CA GLU A 44 8.75 -9.22 20.39
C GLU A 44 8.73 -8.21 21.55
N GLU A 45 8.01 -7.10 21.42
CA GLU A 45 7.89 -6.10 22.47
C GLU A 45 7.13 -6.66 23.69
N SER A 46 7.61 -6.36 24.90
CA SER A 46 7.00 -6.80 26.15
C SER A 46 6.11 -5.72 26.77
N ASP A 47 6.41 -4.43 26.54
CA ASP A 47 5.64 -3.32 27.06
C ASP A 47 4.39 -3.04 26.23
N VAL A 48 3.24 -3.03 26.90
CA VAL A 48 1.92 -2.84 26.28
C VAL A 48 1.79 -1.47 25.62
N GLN A 49 2.40 -0.42 26.18
CA GLN A 49 2.33 0.91 25.58
C GLN A 49 3.20 0.98 24.33
N GLN A 50 4.40 0.41 24.36
CA GLN A 50 5.28 0.35 23.20
C GLN A 50 4.66 -0.44 22.05
N LYS A 51 4.03 -1.60 22.30
CA LYS A 51 3.25 -2.33 21.28
C LYS A 51 2.22 -1.42 20.59
N ARG A 52 1.48 -0.63 21.38
CA ARG A 52 0.46 0.28 20.85
C ARG A 52 1.08 1.44 20.06
N VAL A 53 2.24 1.95 20.49
CA VAL A 53 2.99 2.98 19.75
C VAL A 53 3.45 2.44 18.40
N MET A 54 3.99 1.22 18.35
CA MET A 54 4.41 0.56 17.10
C MET A 54 3.24 0.39 16.13
N LEU A 55 2.11 -0.11 16.61
CA LEU A 55 0.87 -0.23 15.81
C LEU A 55 0.39 1.12 15.28
N ASN A 56 0.35 2.15 16.14
CA ASN A 56 -0.03 3.51 15.72
C ASN A 56 0.91 4.04 14.65
N LYS A 57 2.22 3.86 14.82
CA LYS A 57 3.22 4.32 13.87
C LYS A 57 3.03 3.67 12.51
N SER A 58 2.83 2.35 12.47
CA SER A 58 2.61 1.64 11.19
C SER A 58 1.34 2.11 10.49
N LEU A 59 0.22 2.24 11.22
CA LEU A 59 -1.03 2.79 10.66
C LEU A 59 -0.85 4.23 10.15
N ASP A 60 -0.12 5.07 10.88
CA ASP A 60 0.18 6.45 10.47
C ASP A 60 1.05 6.50 9.21
N ASP A 61 2.03 5.61 9.09
CA ASP A 61 2.90 5.53 7.91
C ASP A 61 2.08 5.11 6.67
N LEU A 62 1.15 4.17 6.82
CA LEU A 62 0.23 3.78 5.73
C LEU A 62 -0.73 4.92 5.35
N ILE A 63 -1.37 5.58 6.32
CA ILE A 63 -2.27 6.71 6.05
C ILE A 63 -1.52 7.82 5.30
N LYS A 64 -0.31 8.18 5.73
CA LYS A 64 0.52 9.18 5.04
C LYS A 64 0.89 8.75 3.63
N ALA A 65 1.16 7.46 3.41
CA ALA A 65 1.42 6.97 2.07
C ALA A 65 0.20 7.16 1.18
N VAL A 66 -1.02 6.86 1.66
CA VAL A 66 -2.27 7.11 0.94
C VAL A 66 -2.48 8.60 0.65
N ASP A 67 -2.25 9.49 1.63
CA ASP A 67 -2.36 10.94 1.44
C ASP A 67 -1.47 11.45 0.31
N ARG A 68 -0.22 10.96 0.25
CA ARG A 68 0.71 11.33 -0.81
C ARG A 68 0.19 10.88 -2.18
N VAL A 69 -0.40 9.69 -2.28
CA VAL A 69 -0.99 9.20 -3.53
C VAL A 69 -2.18 10.05 -3.95
N GLU A 70 -3.12 10.26 -3.05
CA GLU A 70 -4.36 10.98 -3.32
C GLU A 70 -4.07 12.41 -3.81
N SER A 71 -3.01 13.04 -3.27
CA SER A 71 -2.55 14.36 -3.68
C SER A 71 -1.94 14.43 -5.09
N ASN A 72 -1.60 13.29 -5.71
CA ASN A 72 -0.99 13.25 -7.02
C ASN A 72 -2.04 13.46 -8.14
N LYS A 73 -1.82 14.49 -8.96
CA LYS A 73 -2.71 14.87 -10.07
C LYS A 73 -2.84 13.81 -11.16
N MET A 74 -1.91 12.85 -11.23
CA MET A 74 -1.93 11.75 -12.20
C MET A 74 -2.86 10.60 -11.79
N VAL A 75 -3.35 10.59 -10.55
CA VAL A 75 -4.27 9.55 -10.07
C VAL A 75 -5.69 9.85 -10.56
N PRO A 76 -6.34 8.91 -11.28
CA PRO A 76 -7.73 9.05 -11.72
C PRO A 76 -8.69 9.25 -10.54
N ASP A 77 -9.78 10.00 -10.74
CA ASP A 77 -10.75 10.26 -9.66
C ASP A 77 -11.44 8.98 -9.15
N SER A 78 -11.58 7.96 -10.00
CA SER A 78 -12.05 6.62 -9.59
C SER A 78 -11.14 5.98 -8.56
N ASP A 79 -9.84 6.18 -8.69
CA ASP A 79 -8.81 5.60 -7.83
C ASP A 79 -8.67 6.44 -6.56
N LYS A 80 -8.85 7.76 -6.64
CA LYS A 80 -8.93 8.64 -5.45
C LYS A 80 -10.06 8.24 -4.52
N LYS A 81 -11.23 7.87 -5.05
CA LYS A 81 -12.31 7.36 -4.20
C LYS A 81 -11.90 6.07 -3.48
N ALA A 82 -11.29 5.12 -4.21
CA ALA A 82 -10.83 3.87 -3.60
C ALA A 82 -9.73 4.10 -2.54
N LEU A 83 -8.84 5.07 -2.76
CA LEU A 83 -7.82 5.50 -1.80
C LEU A 83 -8.44 6.15 -0.56
N ALA A 84 -9.45 7.01 -0.74
CA ALA A 84 -10.17 7.63 0.37
C ALA A 84 -10.87 6.58 1.25
N ASP A 85 -11.56 5.62 0.62
CA ASP A 85 -12.23 4.52 1.33
C ASP A 85 -11.19 3.64 2.07
N PHE A 86 -10.02 3.38 1.46
CA PHE A 86 -8.94 2.63 2.10
C PHE A 86 -8.33 3.39 3.28
N LYS A 87 -8.10 4.69 3.14
CA LYS A 87 -7.60 5.58 4.21
C LYS A 87 -8.59 5.64 5.38
N GLU A 88 -9.88 5.70 5.10
CA GLU A 88 -10.93 5.66 6.13
C GLU A 88 -10.85 4.35 6.92
N SER A 89 -10.72 3.21 6.25
CA SER A 89 -10.51 1.91 6.92
C SER A 89 -9.27 1.90 7.83
N LEU A 90 -8.12 2.41 7.37
CA LEU A 90 -6.91 2.52 8.21
C LEU A 90 -7.13 3.46 9.41
N THR A 91 -7.89 4.54 9.21
CA THR A 91 -8.23 5.51 10.25
C THR A 91 -9.15 4.87 11.29
N ASP A 92 -10.10 4.05 10.88
CA ASP A 92 -10.98 3.29 11.77
C ASP A 92 -10.19 2.26 12.59
N ARG A 93 -9.23 1.56 11.98
CA ARG A 93 -8.31 0.68 12.73
C ARG A 93 -7.49 1.46 13.75
N LYS A 94 -6.99 2.65 13.38
CA LYS A 94 -6.31 3.53 14.34
C LYS A 94 -7.25 3.97 15.48
N ASN A 95 -8.52 4.26 15.17
CA ASN A 95 -9.50 4.65 16.17
C ASN A 95 -9.83 3.50 17.13
N GLU A 96 -10.05 2.30 16.59
CA GLU A 96 -10.26 1.08 17.36
C GLU A 96 -9.06 0.76 18.26
N LEU A 97 -7.85 0.81 17.70
CA LEU A 97 -6.63 0.65 18.46
C LEU A 97 -6.59 1.60 19.66
N ASN A 98 -7.03 2.85 19.54
CA ASN A 98 -6.91 3.82 20.62
C ASN A 98 -8.17 3.96 21.48
N GLY A 99 -9.30 3.42 21.04
CA GLY A 99 -10.61 3.66 21.62
C GLY A 99 -11.09 5.10 21.43
N THR A 100 -10.79 5.69 20.27
CA THR A 100 -11.23 7.04 19.89
C THR A 100 -12.39 6.96 18.92
N ASN A 101 -13.05 8.09 18.67
CA ASN A 101 -14.15 8.22 17.70
C ASN A 101 -15.31 7.23 17.90
N GLY A 102 -15.63 6.88 19.15
CA GLY A 102 -16.73 5.96 19.50
C GLY A 102 -16.34 4.48 19.53
N TYR A 103 -15.10 4.11 19.21
CA TYR A 103 -14.62 2.73 19.31
C TYR A 103 -14.22 2.35 20.73
N ALA A 104 -14.34 1.07 21.06
CA ALA A 104 -13.74 0.50 22.25
C ALA A 104 -12.23 0.31 22.04
N LYS A 105 -11.42 0.70 23.03
CA LYS A 105 -9.96 0.56 22.96
C LYS A 105 -9.57 -0.92 22.94
N VAL A 106 -8.73 -1.32 21.98
CA VAL A 106 -8.14 -2.66 21.98
C VAL A 106 -7.38 -2.92 23.30
N PRO A 107 -7.78 -3.93 24.10
CA PRO A 107 -7.10 -4.32 25.32
C PRO A 107 -5.62 -4.63 25.11
N GLY A 108 -4.79 -4.34 26.11
CA GLY A 108 -3.34 -4.53 26.00
C GLY A 108 -2.91 -5.97 25.73
N ASN A 109 -3.64 -6.94 26.31
CA ASN A 109 -3.41 -8.36 26.10
C ASN A 109 -3.89 -8.87 24.73
N GLN A 110 -4.57 -8.04 23.93
CA GLN A 110 -5.05 -8.38 22.59
C GLN A 110 -4.24 -7.69 21.48
N LEU A 111 -3.20 -6.93 21.81
CA LEU A 111 -2.44 -6.17 20.81
C LEU A 111 -1.72 -7.05 19.79
N ASN A 112 -1.24 -8.24 20.20
CA ASN A 112 -0.63 -9.19 19.26
C ASN A 112 -1.68 -9.75 18.28
N ASP A 113 -2.85 -10.13 18.78
CA ASP A 113 -3.95 -10.64 17.95
C ASP A 113 -4.47 -9.55 17.00
N TYR A 114 -4.51 -8.31 17.48
CA TYR A 114 -4.88 -7.16 16.68
C TYR A 114 -3.89 -6.88 15.55
N ALA A 115 -2.57 -7.00 15.81
CA ALA A 115 -1.54 -6.91 14.78
C ALA A 115 -1.72 -7.98 13.69
N ASN A 116 -1.96 -9.24 14.11
CA ASN A 116 -2.22 -10.35 13.20
C ASN A 116 -3.49 -10.13 12.38
N PHE A 117 -4.54 -9.57 12.98
CA PHE A 117 -5.79 -9.24 12.30
C PHE A 117 -5.56 -8.18 11.20
N ILE A 118 -4.85 -7.10 11.50
CA ILE A 118 -4.48 -6.08 10.49
C ILE A 118 -3.69 -6.73 9.34
N GLN A 119 -2.73 -7.59 9.65
CA GLN A 119 -1.96 -8.29 8.63
C GLN A 119 -2.87 -9.14 7.73
N GLN A 120 -3.77 -9.92 8.31
CA GLN A 120 -4.71 -10.74 7.56
C GLN A 120 -5.64 -9.90 6.68
N GLU A 121 -6.13 -8.76 7.17
CA GLU A 121 -6.96 -7.86 6.38
C GLU A 121 -6.20 -7.30 5.17
N MET A 122 -4.92 -6.92 5.34
CA MET A 122 -4.09 -6.43 4.24
C MET A 122 -3.78 -7.53 3.21
N GLU A 123 -3.49 -8.75 3.67
CA GLU A 123 -3.26 -9.90 2.78
C GLU A 123 -4.53 -10.37 2.05
N GLN A 124 -5.69 -10.25 2.69
CA GLN A 124 -6.98 -10.59 2.08
C GLN A 124 -7.47 -9.52 1.13
N ALA A 125 -7.25 -8.25 1.45
CA ALA A 125 -7.48 -7.16 0.52
C ALA A 125 -6.77 -7.52 -0.79
N ASP A 126 -5.45 -7.69 -0.79
CA ASP A 126 -4.67 -8.02 -1.99
C ASP A 126 -5.24 -9.17 -2.86
N LYS A 127 -5.85 -10.19 -2.24
CA LYS A 127 -6.46 -11.33 -2.93
C LYS A 127 -7.87 -11.12 -3.47
N VAL A 128 -8.68 -10.26 -2.84
CA VAL A 128 -10.13 -10.12 -3.09
C VAL A 128 -10.48 -8.78 -3.75
N VAL A 129 -9.48 -7.92 -3.96
CA VAL A 129 -9.71 -6.58 -4.47
C VAL A 129 -10.28 -6.55 -5.91
N THR A 130 -11.36 -5.79 -6.09
CA THR A 130 -11.82 -5.30 -7.40
C THR A 130 -10.75 -4.39 -8.02
N LEU A 131 -10.43 -4.55 -9.31
CA LEU A 131 -9.38 -3.85 -10.08
C LEU A 131 -9.07 -2.38 -9.69
N SER A 132 -10.05 -1.59 -9.25
CA SER A 132 -9.86 -0.21 -8.76
C SER A 132 -9.02 -0.10 -7.48
N LEU A 133 -9.23 -0.97 -6.48
CA LEU A 133 -8.48 -0.90 -5.22
C LEU A 133 -7.08 -1.57 -5.35
N THR A 134 -6.85 -2.48 -6.33
CA THR A 134 -5.53 -3.08 -6.57
C THR A 134 -4.61 -2.01 -7.14
N THR A 135 -5.15 -1.17 -8.04
CA THR A 135 -4.46 0.00 -8.57
C THR A 135 -4.18 1.01 -7.46
N ALA A 136 -5.16 1.33 -6.60
CA ALA A 136 -4.96 2.21 -5.45
C ALA A 136 -3.86 1.71 -4.49
N LEU A 137 -3.92 0.44 -4.07
CA LEU A 137 -2.88 -0.20 -3.26
C LEU A 137 -1.54 -0.08 -3.97
N LEU A 138 -1.41 -0.51 -5.24
CA LEU A 138 -0.15 -0.40 -5.99
C LEU A 138 0.46 1.00 -6.00
N ILE A 139 -0.35 2.05 -6.07
CA ILE A 139 0.19 3.41 -6.03
C ILE A 139 0.67 3.77 -4.61
N VAL A 140 -0.04 3.36 -3.56
CA VAL A 140 0.41 3.51 -2.15
C VAL A 140 1.72 2.76 -1.94
N LEU A 141 1.79 1.55 -2.50
CA LEU A 141 2.95 0.70 -2.46
C LEU A 141 4.16 1.36 -3.13
N ILE A 142 4.00 2.00 -4.29
CA ILE A 142 5.07 2.73 -5.00
C ILE A 142 5.60 3.91 -4.16
N LEU A 143 4.74 4.61 -3.41
CA LEU A 143 5.16 5.78 -2.62
C LEU A 143 5.78 5.43 -1.27
N LEU A 144 5.56 4.23 -0.73
CA LEU A 144 6.38 3.71 0.37
C LEU A 144 7.85 3.50 -0.06
N LEU A 145 8.14 3.51 -1.36
CA LEU A 145 9.49 3.26 -1.93
C LEU A 145 10.29 4.53 -2.21
N LEU A 146 9.63 5.69 -2.22
CA LEU A 146 10.21 7.00 -2.51
C LEU A 146 10.48 7.77 -1.22
#